data_AF-A0A8T5IK61-F1
#
_entry.id   AF-A0A8T5IK61-F1
#
_cell.length_a   1.000
_cell.length_b   1.000
_cell.length_c   1.000
_cell.angle_alpha   90.00
_cell.angle_beta   90.00
_cell.angle_gamma   90.00
#
_symmetry.space_group_name_H-M   'P 1'
#
loop_
_entity.id
_entity.type
_entity.pdbx_description
1 polymer ?
#
loop_
_entity_poly.entity_id
_entity_poly.type
_entity_poly.pdbx_seq_one_letter_code
_entity_poly.pdbx_strand_id
1 'polypeptide(L)' 'MATKLKKTKSAGRFGARYGSTLKAKLTNVEEKQRKRQTCPICQKAGAKRLSNGIWQCSKCNKKFASNTYHLQED' A
#
# COMPACT_ATOMS: atom_id res chain seq x y z
N MET A 1 -6.58 -6.03 -21.41
CA MET A 1 -6.02 -5.99 -20.04
C MET A 1 -6.82 -6.95 -19.19
N ALA A 2 -6.17 -7.86 -18.43
CA ALA A 2 -6.91 -8.81 -17.59
C ALA A 2 -7.76 -8.07 -16.56
N THR A 3 -9.08 -8.24 -16.64
CA THR A 3 -10.07 -7.66 -15.75
C THR A 3 -9.71 -8.02 -14.30
N LYS A 4 -9.65 -7.06 -13.39
CA LYS A 4 -9.38 -7.35 -11.97
C LYS A 4 -10.44 -8.32 -11.45
N LEU A 5 -10.03 -9.55 -11.18
CA LEU A 5 -10.88 -10.57 -10.55
C LEU A 5 -11.34 -10.06 -9.18
N LYS A 6 -12.66 -10.10 -8.93
CA LYS A 6 -13.30 -9.59 -7.69
C LYS A 6 -12.65 -10.12 -6.41
N LYS A 7 -12.20 -11.38 -6.42
CA LYS A 7 -11.59 -12.06 -5.27
C LYS A 7 -10.08 -11.82 -5.16
N THR A 8 -9.34 -11.91 -6.26
CA THR A 8 -7.87 -11.92 -6.24
C THR A 8 -7.26 -10.52 -6.35
N LYS A 9 -8.04 -9.51 -6.76
CA LYS A 9 -7.66 -8.09 -6.84
C LYS A 9 -6.23 -7.89 -7.37
N SER A 10 -5.34 -7.29 -6.57
CA SER A 10 -3.96 -6.98 -6.97
C SER A 10 -3.07 -8.23 -7.09
N ALA A 11 -3.37 -9.29 -6.36
CA ALA A 11 -2.67 -10.57 -6.41
C ALA A 11 -3.03 -11.41 -7.66
N GLY A 12 -3.97 -10.94 -8.50
CA GLY A 12 -4.26 -11.55 -9.80
C GLY A 12 -3.04 -11.65 -10.73
N ARG A 13 -2.02 -10.79 -10.55
CA ARG A 13 -0.78 -10.80 -11.34
C ARG A 13 0.01 -12.11 -11.23
N PHE A 14 -0.20 -12.88 -10.17
CA PHE A 14 0.56 -14.11 -9.91
C PHE A 14 0.00 -15.34 -10.65
N GLY A 15 -1.16 -15.22 -11.30
CA GLY A 15 -1.80 -16.33 -12.02
C GLY A 15 -2.16 -17.49 -11.10
N ALA A 16 -1.90 -18.73 -11.52
CA ALA A 16 -2.19 -19.94 -10.74
C ALA A 16 -1.24 -20.19 -9.56
N ARG A 17 -0.05 -19.55 -9.53
CA ARG A 17 1.04 -19.82 -8.58
C ARG A 17 0.71 -19.43 -7.12
N TYR A 18 1.41 -20.00 -6.14
CA TYR A 18 1.41 -19.63 -4.71
C TYR A 18 0.13 -19.89 -3.89
N GLY A 19 -0.93 -20.45 -4.46
CA GLY A 19 -2.17 -20.77 -3.72
C GLY A 19 -3.01 -19.55 -3.32
N SER A 20 -4.21 -19.80 -2.76
CA SER A 20 -5.21 -18.75 -2.46
C SER A 20 -4.95 -18.02 -1.14
N THR A 21 -4.51 -18.73 -0.10
CA THR A 21 -4.30 -18.19 1.26
C THR A 21 -3.18 -17.14 1.29
N LEU A 22 -2.04 -17.43 0.66
CA LEU A 22 -0.93 -16.48 0.54
C LEU A 22 -1.32 -15.25 -0.27
N LYS A 23 -2.09 -15.42 -1.35
CA LYS A 23 -2.61 -14.29 -2.15
C LYS A 23 -3.56 -13.40 -1.35
N ALA A 24 -4.40 -13.98 -0.50
CA ALA A 24 -5.30 -13.20 0.36
C ALA A 24 -4.51 -12.33 1.35
N LYS A 25 -3.51 -12.91 2.03
CA LYS A 25 -2.62 -12.18 2.95
C LYS A 25 -1.89 -11.04 2.25
N LEU A 26 -1.31 -11.30 1.07
CA LEU A 26 -0.63 -10.29 0.27
C LEU A 26 -1.56 -9.16 -0.16
N THR A 27 -2.77 -9.51 -0.61
CA THR A 27 -3.76 -8.51 -1.06
C THR A 27 -4.13 -7.55 0.06
N ASN A 28 -4.30 -8.05 1.29
CA ASN A 28 -4.58 -7.21 2.46
C ASN A 28 -3.44 -6.21 2.73
N VAL A 29 -2.18 -6.65 2.64
CA VAL A 29 -1.01 -5.77 2.83
C VAL A 29 -0.89 -4.75 1.69
N GLU A 30 -1.09 -5.18 0.45
CA GLU A 30 -0.99 -4.29 -0.71
C GLU A 30 -2.10 -3.26 -0.77
N GLU A 31 -3.33 -3.60 -0.37
CA GLU A 31 -4.43 -2.65 -0.27
C GLU A 31 -4.12 -1.55 0.73
N LYS A 32 -3.59 -1.94 1.88
CA LYS A 32 -3.16 -1.03 2.94
C LYS A 32 -2.02 -0.12 2.48
N GLN A 33 -1.01 -0.68 1.82
CA GLN A 33 0.16 0.04 1.30
C GLN A 33 -0.19 1.01 0.17
N ARG A 34 -1.10 0.63 -0.76
CA ARG A 34 -1.43 1.45 -1.95
C ARG A 34 -2.39 2.59 -1.66
N LYS A 35 -3.11 2.54 -0.54
CA LYS A 35 -3.96 3.66 -0.09
C LYS A 35 -3.08 4.85 0.28
N ARG A 36 -3.53 6.05 -0.10
CA ARG A 36 -2.88 7.30 0.33
C ARG A 36 -3.16 7.46 1.82
N GLN A 37 -2.10 7.57 2.60
CA GLN A 37 -2.19 7.66 4.05
C GLN A 37 -2.16 9.13 4.50
N THR A 38 -2.63 9.38 5.71
CA THR A 38 -2.56 10.69 6.36
C THR A 38 -1.11 11.02 6.68
N CYS A 39 -0.64 12.17 6.24
CA CYS A 39 0.73 12.61 6.54
C CYS A 39 0.80 13.15 7.99
N PRO A 40 1.79 12.73 8.80
CA PRO A 40 1.91 13.20 10.19
C PRO A 40 2.25 14.70 10.30
N ILE A 41 2.84 15.27 9.24
CA ILE A 41 3.31 16.67 9.26
C ILE A 41 2.21 17.66 8.90
N CYS A 42 1.45 17.36 7.84
CA CYS A 42 0.43 18.28 7.32
C CYS A 42 -1.00 17.81 7.57
N GLN A 43 -1.18 16.65 8.23
CA GLN A 43 -2.46 16.00 8.56
C GLN A 43 -3.41 15.80 7.37
N LYS A 44 -2.92 15.98 6.14
CA LYS A 44 -3.68 15.78 4.91
C LYS A 44 -3.42 14.37 4.37
N ALA A 45 -4.46 13.77 3.80
CA ALA A 45 -4.36 12.51 3.07
C ALA A 45 -3.61 12.72 1.75
N GLY A 46 -2.36 12.25 1.68
CA GLY A 46 -1.48 12.53 0.55
C GLY A 46 -0.11 11.89 0.63
N ALA A 47 0.18 11.12 1.68
CA ALA A 47 1.42 10.39 1.79
C ALA A 47 1.38 9.13 0.92
N LYS A 48 2.40 8.99 0.08
CA LYS A 48 2.62 7.86 -0.82
C LYS A 48 3.97 7.23 -0.47
N ARG A 49 4.02 5.90 -0.41
CA ARG A 49 5.25 5.16 -0.19
C ARG A 49 6.17 5.29 -1.40
N LEU A 50 7.43 5.65 -1.17
CA LEU A 50 8.49 5.65 -2.18
C LEU A 50 9.28 4.35 -2.15
N SER A 51 9.75 3.96 -0.96
CA SER A 51 10.54 2.74 -0.74
C SER A 51 10.19 2.11 0.61
N ASN A 52 10.98 1.15 1.08
CA ASN A 52 10.78 0.54 2.37
C ASN A 52 11.01 1.58 3.47
N GLY A 53 9.97 1.87 4.25
CA GLY A 53 10.02 2.83 5.35
C GLY A 53 10.17 4.30 4.95
N ILE A 54 10.23 4.64 3.65
CA ILE A 54 10.31 6.04 3.18
C ILE A 54 9.00 6.42 2.50
N TRP A 55 8.42 7.51 2.98
CA TRP A 55 7.17 8.07 2.48
C TRP A 55 7.36 9.51 2.03
N GLN A 56 6.65 9.89 0.97
CA GLN A 56 6.61 11.25 0.46
C GLN A 56 5.17 11.73 0.44
N CYS A 57 4.94 12.91 1.03
CA CYS A 57 3.66 13.56 0.93
C CYS A 57 3.62 14.48 -0.29
N SER A 58 2.60 14.32 -1.15
CA SER A 58 2.43 15.19 -2.33
C SER A 58 1.93 16.59 -1.99
N LYS A 59 1.48 16.83 -0.75
CA LYS A 59 0.95 18.13 -0.31
C LYS A 59 2.03 19.03 0.28
N CYS A 60 2.90 18.47 1.13
CA CYS A 60 3.99 19.24 1.75
C CYS A 60 5.36 18.96 1.13
N ASN A 61 5.45 18.05 0.14
CA ASN A 61 6.68 17.62 -0.55
C ASN A 61 7.80 17.08 0.36
N LYS A 62 7.53 16.88 1.64
CA LYS A 62 8.48 16.31 2.59
C LYS A 62 8.56 14.80 2.44
N LYS A 63 9.79 14.28 2.52
CA LYS A 63 10.09 12.86 2.67
C LYS A 63 10.30 12.58 4.15
N PHE A 64 9.76 11.48 4.65
CA PHE A 64 9.89 11.09 6.05
C PHE A 64 10.02 9.58 6.19
N ALA A 65 10.65 9.16 7.28
CA ALA A 65 10.83 7.76 7.66
C ALA A 65 9.66 7.31 8.55
N SER A 66 9.13 6.12 8.32
CA SER A 66 8.06 5.52 9.11
C SER A 66 7.99 4.01 8.88
N ASN A 67 6.93 3.37 9.38
CA ASN A 67 6.67 1.95 9.15
C ASN A 67 6.58 1.58 7.65
N THR A 68 6.91 0.32 7.37
CA THR A 68 7.09 -0.18 6.00
C THR A 68 5.77 -0.24 5.23
N TYR A 69 4.67 -0.63 5.86
CA TYR A 69 3.38 -0.84 5.18
C TYR A 69 2.30 0.16 5.57
N HIS A 70 2.47 0.86 6.69
CA HIS A 70 1.53 1.81 7.27
C HIS A 70 2.26 3.04 7.80
N LEU A 71 1.55 4.15 7.99
CA LEU A 71 2.10 5.35 8.63
C LEU A 71 1.70 5.49 10.10
N GLN A 72 0.58 4.87 10.46
CA GLN A 72 -0.08 5.02 11.73
C GLN A 72 -0.08 3.66 12.41
N GLU A 73 0.62 3.57 13.53
CA GLU A 73 0.21 2.68 14.61
C GLU A 73 -0.72 3.52 15.49
N ASP A 74 -1.90 2.97 15.79
CA ASP A 74 -2.68 3.42 16.96
C ASP A 74 -1.87 3.13 18.23
#